data_AF-A0A428RWS9-F1
#
_entry.id   AF-A0A428RWS9-F1
#
_cell.length_a   1.000
_cell.length_b   1.000
_cell.length_c   1.000
_cell.angle_alpha   90.00
_cell.angle_beta   90.00
_cell.angle_gamma   90.00
#
_symmetry.space_group_name_H-M   'P 1'
#
loop_
_entity.id
_entity.type
_entity.pdbx_description
1 polymer ?
#
loop_
_entity_poly.entity_id
_entity_poly.type
_entity_poly.pdbx_seq_one_letter_code
_entity_poly.pdbx_strand_id
1 'polypeptide(L)'
;MLRMWEDRVFGIRTIEEIPADAMIIEYVSKVTHIKIKGHYVMLFGEGFVINANDEGNVDRFVNHSCNPKHNLTKRKTIIYEY
;
A
#
# COMPACT_ATOMS: atom_id res chain seq x y z
N MET A 1 -6.69 10.72 -5.86
CA MET A 1 -5.98 11.42 -6.95
C MET A 1 -4.47 11.37 -6.71
N LEU A 2 -3.68 11.04 -7.73
CA LEU A 2 -2.21 11.10 -7.69
C LEU A 2 -1.75 12.57 -7.80
N ARG A 3 -0.77 12.98 -7.02
CA ARG A 3 -0.22 14.34 -7.02
C ARG A 3 1.30 14.31 -6.90
N MET A 4 1.99 15.17 -7.64
CA MET A 4 3.41 15.42 -7.44
C MET A 4 3.64 16.42 -6.30
N TRP A 5 4.63 16.13 -5.46
CA TRP A 5 5.14 16.94 -4.36
C TRP A 5 6.62 17.21 -4.63
N GLU A 6 7.08 18.44 -4.42
CA GLU A 6 8.45 18.86 -4.74
C GLU A 6 9.52 18.08 -3.96
N ASP A 7 9.19 17.67 -2.73
CA ASP A 7 10.09 17.01 -1.78
C ASP A 7 9.92 15.49 -1.71
N ARG A 8 8.83 14.93 -2.25
CA ARG A 8 8.43 13.52 -2.05
C ARG A 8 8.04 12.78 -3.33
N VAL A 9 8.30 13.37 -4.50
CA VAL A 9 7.91 12.82 -5.81
C VAL A 9 6.39 12.66 -5.88
N PHE A 10 5.85 11.44 -5.95
CA PHE A 10 4.42 11.21 -6.07
C PHE A 10 3.79 10.91 -4.70
N GLY A 11 2.56 11.37 -4.51
CA GLY A 11 1.75 11.09 -3.34
C GLY A 11 0.28 10.92 -3.73
N ILE A 12 -0.49 10.22 -2.91
CA ILE A 12 -1.94 10.15 -3.07
C ILE A 12 -2.65 11.16 -2.16
N ARG A 13 -3.74 11.72 -2.67
CA ARG A 13 -4.67 12.57 -1.90
C ARG A 13 -6.11 12.15 -2.17
N THR A 14 -6.95 12.23 -1.16
CA THR A 14 -8.39 12.06 -1.30
C THR A 14 -8.99 13.24 -2.08
N ILE A 15 -10.01 12.97 -2.88
CA ILE A 15 -10.77 14.02 -3.57
C ILE A 15 -11.96 14.50 -2.74
N GLU A 16 -12.38 13.65 -1.79
CA GLU A 16 -13.49 13.85 -0.87
C GLU A 16 -13.07 13.43 0.54
N GLU A 17 -13.93 13.72 1.52
CA GLU A 17 -13.74 13.27 2.88
C GLU A 17 -13.93 11.76 2.97
N ILE A 18 -13.08 11.10 3.76
CA ILE A 18 -13.18 9.66 4.01
C ILE A 18 -13.70 9.49 5.45
N PRO A 19 -14.78 8.72 5.66
CA PRO A 19 -15.25 8.38 7.01
C PRO A 19 -14.14 7.71 7.84
N ALA A 20 -14.19 7.93 9.16
CA ALA A 20 -13.31 7.18 10.07
C ALA A 20 -13.50 5.66 9.87
N ASP A 21 -12.39 4.92 9.96
CA ASP A 21 -12.33 3.45 9.82
C ASP A 21 -12.75 2.86 8.46
N ALA A 22 -13.04 3.70 7.46
CA ALA A 22 -13.32 3.22 6.11
C ALA A 22 -12.10 2.49 5.52
N MET A 23 -12.35 1.41 4.78
CA MET A 23 -11.32 0.79 3.94
C MET A 23 -11.02 1.72 2.77
N ILE A 24 -9.75 2.13 2.64
CA ILE A 24 -9.34 3.10 1.62
C ILE A 24 -8.94 2.37 0.34
N ILE A 25 -7.92 1.52 0.43
CA ILE A 25 -7.35 0.79 -0.71
C ILE A 25 -6.59 -0.42 -0.20
N GLU A 26 -6.54 -1.48 -0.99
CA GLU A 26 -5.72 -2.65 -0.71
C GLU A 26 -4.31 -2.45 -1.27
N TYR A 27 -3.29 -2.89 -0.51
CA TYR A 27 -1.92 -2.86 -1.00
C TYR A 27 -1.64 -4.05 -1.94
N VAL A 28 -1.82 -3.90 -3.26
CA VAL A 28 -1.82 -5.04 -4.20
C VAL A 28 -0.66 -4.97 -5.18
N SER A 29 0.15 -6.02 -5.17
CA SER A 29 1.13 -6.32 -6.21
C SER A 29 1.58 -7.78 -6.09
N LYS A 30 2.58 -8.18 -6.87
CA LYS A 30 3.15 -9.53 -6.87
C LYS A 30 3.79 -9.87 -5.54
N VAL A 31 3.43 -11.04 -5.00
CA VAL A 31 4.08 -11.62 -3.81
C VAL A 31 5.33 -12.38 -4.23
N THR A 32 6.45 -12.11 -3.57
CA THR A 32 7.77 -12.70 -3.86
C THR A 32 8.54 -12.98 -2.56
N HIS A 33 9.73 -13.58 -2.63
CA HIS A 33 10.57 -13.80 -1.46
C HIS A 33 11.24 -12.52 -0.95
N ILE A 34 11.46 -12.45 0.37
CA ILE A 34 12.02 -11.29 1.10
C ILE A 34 13.40 -10.80 0.63
N LYS A 35 14.09 -11.54 -0.23
CA LYS A 35 15.42 -11.18 -0.74
C LYS A 35 15.42 -10.01 -1.73
N ILE A 36 14.24 -9.47 -2.10
CA ILE A 36 14.12 -8.32 -2.99
C ILE A 36 14.35 -7.00 -2.22
N LYS A 37 15.15 -6.11 -2.80
CA LYS A 37 15.34 -4.72 -2.32
C LYS A 37 14.59 -3.75 -3.23
N GLY A 38 14.03 -2.69 -2.66
CA GLY A 38 13.41 -1.59 -3.39
C GLY A 38 12.63 -0.66 -2.48
N HIS A 39 12.15 0.45 -3.04
CA HIS A 39 11.39 1.46 -2.29
C HIS A 39 9.92 1.06 -2.07
N TYR A 40 9.39 0.15 -2.89
CA TYR A 40 8.00 -0.28 -2.86
C TYR A 40 7.88 -1.76 -2.47
N VAL A 41 8.59 -2.16 -1.41
CA VAL A 41 8.61 -3.54 -0.91
C VAL A 41 8.01 -3.58 0.49
N MET A 42 6.94 -4.35 0.66
CA MET A 42 6.22 -4.48 1.93
C MET A 42 6.29 -5.92 2.44
N LEU A 43 6.63 -6.11 3.73
CA LEU A 43 6.66 -7.44 4.35
C LEU A 43 5.27 -8.09 4.38
N PHE A 44 5.20 -9.33 3.89
CA PHE A 44 3.95 -10.09 3.75
C PHE A 44 4.10 -11.49 4.39
N GLY A 45 4.32 -11.54 5.71
CA GLY A 45 4.47 -12.80 6.44
C GLY A 45 5.85 -13.45 6.29
N GLU A 46 5.99 -14.67 6.81
CA GLU A 46 7.28 -15.36 6.97
C GLU A 46 7.96 -15.64 5.63
N GLY A 47 8.95 -14.82 5.28
CA GLY A 47 9.80 -14.99 4.11
C GLY A 47 9.24 -14.39 2.81
N PHE A 48 8.09 -13.72 2.84
CA PHE A 48 7.46 -13.13 1.67
C PHE A 48 7.30 -11.61 1.77
N VAL A 49 7.28 -10.96 0.61
CA VAL A 49 7.04 -9.52 0.44
C VAL A 49 6.06 -9.30 -0.70
N ILE A 50 5.24 -8.26 -0.60
CA ILE A 50 4.56 -7.66 -1.76
C ILE A 50 5.57 -6.70 -2.41
N ASN A 51 5.90 -6.94 -3.67
CA ASN A 51 6.88 -6.14 -4.43
C ASN A 51 6.15 -5.29 -5.49
N ALA A 52 5.96 -4.01 -5.19
CA ALA A 52 5.30 -3.04 -6.07
C ALA A 52 6.28 -2.12 -6.82
N ASN A 53 7.53 -2.55 -7.07
CA ASN A 53 8.50 -1.71 -7.79
C ASN A 53 8.12 -1.49 -9.27
N ASP A 54 7.65 -2.55 -9.94
CA ASP A 54 7.38 -2.54 -11.38
C ASP A 54 5.89 -2.60 -11.71
N GLU A 55 5.10 -3.27 -10.87
CA GLU A 55 3.66 -3.50 -11.04
C GLU A 55 2.90 -3.28 -9.74
N GLY A 56 1.58 -3.05 -9.80
CA GLY A 56 0.74 -2.79 -8.63
C GLY A 56 -0.31 -1.74 -8.92
N ASN A 57 -0.91 -1.17 -7.88
CA ASN A 57 -1.90 -0.11 -8.02
C ASN A 57 -1.35 1.26 -7.55
N VAL A 58 -2.23 2.24 -7.33
CA VAL A 58 -1.86 3.61 -6.96
C VAL A 58 -1.40 3.75 -5.49
N ASP A 59 -1.76 2.77 -4.66
CA ASP A 59 -1.32 2.57 -3.28
C ASP A 59 0.19 2.67 -3.05
N ARG A 60 1.00 2.27 -4.02
CA ARG A 60 2.48 2.33 -3.94
C ARG A 60 3.00 3.75 -3.70
N PHE A 61 2.22 4.76 -4.05
CA PHE A 61 2.55 6.17 -3.83
C PHE A 61 2.00 6.71 -2.49
N VAL A 62 1.56 5.85 -1.57
CA VAL A 62 1.29 6.27 -0.18
C VAL A 62 2.61 6.63 0.50
N ASN A 63 2.72 7.88 0.93
CA ASN A 63 3.91 8.39 1.58
C ASN A 63 3.97 8.02 3.06
N HIS A 64 5.20 7.86 3.56
CA HIS A 64 5.48 7.80 4.99
C HIS A 64 5.18 9.14 5.67
N SER A 65 4.67 9.09 6.90
CA SER A 65 4.52 10.22 7.82
C SER A 65 4.79 9.75 9.24
N CYS A 66 5.57 10.52 10.02
CA CYS A 66 5.77 10.27 11.45
C CYS A 66 4.49 10.47 12.27
N ASN A 67 3.49 11.17 11.72
CA ASN A 67 2.16 11.32 12.31
C ASN A 67 1.10 10.91 11.26
N PRO A 68 0.89 9.60 11.05
CA PRO A 68 -0.01 9.11 10.01
C PRO A 68 -1.48 9.29 10.42
N LYS A 69 -2.34 9.57 9.44
CA LYS A 69 -3.81 9.62 9.64
C LYS A 69 -4.51 8.30 9.33
N HIS A 70 -3.78 7.32 8.78
CA HIS A 70 -4.32 6.05 8.31
C HIS A 70 -3.38 4.92 8.70
N ASN A 71 -3.93 3.73 8.91
CA ASN A 71 -3.19 2.55 9.35
C ASN A 71 -3.25 1.44 8.30
N LEU A 72 -2.14 0.72 8.14
CA LEU A 72 -2.12 -0.53 7.39
C LEU A 72 -2.72 -1.64 8.27
N THR A 73 -3.70 -2.37 7.75
CA THR A 73 -4.30 -3.52 8.45
C THR A 73 -4.16 -4.78 7.60
N LYS A 74 -3.56 -5.84 8.15
CA LYS A 74 -3.53 -7.15 7.50
C LYS A 74 -4.87 -7.86 7.73
N ARG A 75 -5.59 -8.16 6.65
CA ARG A 75 -6.84 -8.93 6.70
C ARG A 75 -6.62 -10.35 6.15
N LYS A 76 -7.28 -11.35 6.75
CA LYS A 76 -7.43 -12.69 6.17
C LYS A 76 -8.76 -12.70 5.42
N THR A 77 -8.72 -12.85 4.11
CA THR A 77 -9.93 -13.11 3.34
C THR A 77 -10.21 -14.60 3.37
N ILE A 78 -11.32 -15.00 3.99
CA ILE A 78 -11.86 -16.36 3.84
C ILE A 78 -12.66 -16.34 2.54
N ILE A 79 -12.13 -17.00 1.52
CA ILE A 79 -12.87 -17.23 0.28
C ILE A 79 -13.76 -18.46 0.55
N TYR A 80 -15.08 -18.27 0.54
CA TYR A 80 -16.00 -19.39 0.43
C TYR A 80 -16.03 -19.79 -1.04
N GLU A 81 -15.47 -20.95 -1.37
CA GLU A 81 -15.75 -21.62 -2.64
C GLU A 81 -17.11 -22.33 -2.50
N TYR A 82 -18.04 -22.04 -3.41
CA TYR A 82 -19.34 -22.71 -3.53
C TYR A 82 -19.30 -23.77 -4.63
#